data_AF-Q5R193-F1
#
_entry.id   AF-Q5R193-F1
#
_cell.length_a   1.000
_cell.length_b   1.000
_cell.length_c   1.000
_cell.angle_alpha   90.00
_cell.angle_beta   90.00
_cell.angle_gamma   90.00
#
_symmetry.space_group_name_H-M   'P 1'
#
loop_
_entity.id
_entity.type
_entity.pdbx_description
1 polymer ?
#
loop_
_entity_poly.entity_id
_entity_poly.type
_entity_poly.pdbx_seq_one_letter_code
_entity_poly.pdbx_strand_id
1 'polypeptide(L)'
;MIFRTFIVVLCLIPCFSYGSEAYLNAAEKQFESLLELLPEDEKREWKHRDFEEVMDYSNKLDELKKTAEYIRNQSDSSDVDGILAFSFLADAIQYELDLKTSLVNDLGLHLYRSYEINNVNPVRKAIEAELVALQNASGALQLQSKLTKYFKLQREIAELSKNPPTKMTLEYRPQDNAWDSDPELVKKYVLFDWLSALSKLKEKLYELQKIKDSFASFNYLRLKDPIAFVSLGAQLAILLVAVAGYLISYTEKPSIKVVASLVAASMLLSVFLVFVSSSTIFNLIVQASIPSLFIAYWVYRNSHNKKVQPTADGRG
;
A
#
# COMPACT_ATOMS: atom_id res chain seq x y z
N MET A 1 -44.30 20.00 -45.77
CA MET A 1 -43.43 21.05 -45.18
C MET A 1 -42.87 20.62 -43.82
N ILE A 2 -43.67 19.99 -42.95
CA ILE A 2 -43.29 19.41 -41.64
C ILE A 2 -42.12 18.40 -41.69
N PHE A 3 -42.00 17.63 -42.77
CA PHE A 3 -40.92 16.65 -42.95
C PHE A 3 -39.56 17.29 -43.27
N ARG A 4 -39.53 18.53 -43.81
CA ARG A 4 -38.29 19.23 -44.15
C ARG A 4 -37.66 19.93 -42.95
N THR A 5 -38.47 20.45 -42.02
CA THR A 5 -37.97 21.05 -40.77
C THR A 5 -37.43 20.00 -39.80
N PHE A 6 -38.04 18.81 -39.73
CA PHE A 6 -37.53 17.71 -38.89
C PHE A 6 -36.18 17.15 -39.40
N ILE A 7 -35.98 17.11 -40.72
CA ILE A 7 -34.69 16.71 -41.32
C ILE A 7 -33.62 17.79 -41.11
N VAL A 8 -33.97 19.07 -41.09
CA VAL A 8 -33.01 20.15 -40.77
C VAL A 8 -32.56 20.08 -39.31
N VAL A 9 -33.44 19.70 -38.37
CA VAL A 9 -33.06 19.46 -36.96
C VAL A 9 -32.16 18.21 -36.81
N LEU A 10 -32.43 17.14 -37.56
CA LEU A 10 -31.56 15.94 -37.60
C LEU A 10 -30.21 16.19 -38.29
N CYS A 11 -30.14 17.07 -39.29
CA CYS A 11 -28.89 17.46 -39.95
C CYS A 11 -28.08 18.51 -39.18
N LEU A 12 -28.66 19.13 -38.14
CA LEU A 12 -27.98 20.08 -37.25
C LEU A 12 -27.36 19.43 -35.99
N ILE A 13 -27.60 18.13 -35.76
CA ILE A 13 -26.95 17.33 -34.70
C ILE A 13 -25.41 17.51 -34.64
N PRO A 14 -24.66 17.73 -35.74
CA PRO A 14 -23.21 17.93 -35.66
C PRO A 14 -22.77 19.23 -34.98
N CYS A 15 -23.67 20.22 -34.81
CA CYS A 15 -23.33 21.51 -34.19
C CYS A 15 -23.60 21.54 -32.67
N PHE A 16 -24.40 20.63 -32.12
CA PHE A 16 -24.90 20.71 -30.74
C PHE A 16 -24.17 19.84 -29.71
N SER A 17 -23.30 18.94 -30.16
CA SER A 17 -22.72 17.90 -29.29
C SER A 17 -21.26 18.16 -28.89
N TYR A 18 -20.70 19.36 -29.07
CA TYR A 18 -19.24 19.59 -28.94
C TYR A 18 -18.70 19.06 -27.59
N GLY A 19 -18.04 17.90 -27.63
CA GLY A 19 -17.51 17.20 -26.47
C GLY A 19 -18.45 16.21 -25.75
N SER A 20 -19.77 16.35 -25.84
CA SER A 20 -20.74 15.45 -25.17
C SER A 20 -20.71 14.02 -25.73
N GLU A 21 -20.71 13.87 -27.06
CA GLU A 21 -20.60 12.56 -27.72
C GLU A 21 -19.26 11.90 -27.45
N ALA A 22 -18.17 12.68 -27.47
CA ALA A 22 -16.84 12.18 -27.11
C ALA A 22 -16.78 11.72 -25.65
N TYR A 23 -17.45 12.43 -24.74
CA TYR A 23 -17.56 12.09 -23.34
C TYR A 23 -18.37 10.80 -23.12
N LEU A 24 -19.56 10.69 -23.75
CA LEU A 24 -20.42 9.50 -23.67
C LEU A 24 -19.70 8.27 -24.21
N ASN A 25 -19.03 8.38 -25.37
CA ASN A 25 -18.21 7.31 -25.93
C ASN A 25 -17.05 6.90 -24.99
N ALA A 26 -16.42 7.87 -24.31
CA ALA A 26 -15.37 7.59 -23.34
C ALA A 26 -15.90 6.89 -22.08
N ALA A 27 -17.09 7.28 -21.63
CA ALA A 27 -17.80 6.66 -20.51
C ALA A 27 -18.20 5.22 -20.84
N GLU A 28 -18.78 4.97 -22.02
CA GLU A 28 -19.16 3.64 -22.50
C GLU A 28 -17.96 2.70 -22.60
N LYS A 29 -16.88 3.13 -23.25
CA LYS A 29 -15.64 2.32 -23.32
C LYS A 29 -15.08 1.99 -21.95
N GLN A 30 -15.18 2.93 -21.02
CA GLN A 30 -14.74 2.69 -19.65
C GLN A 30 -15.67 1.74 -18.90
N PHE A 31 -16.99 1.85 -19.10
CA PHE A 31 -17.97 0.92 -18.56
C PHE A 31 -17.65 -0.52 -18.99
N GLU A 32 -17.47 -0.74 -20.28
CA GLU A 32 -17.14 -2.05 -20.85
C GLU A 32 -15.84 -2.60 -20.26
N SER A 33 -14.80 -1.76 -20.19
CA SER A 33 -13.51 -2.16 -19.62
C SER A 33 -13.61 -2.51 -18.13
N LEU A 34 -14.49 -1.84 -17.38
CA LEU A 34 -14.73 -2.16 -15.96
C LEU A 34 -15.56 -3.44 -15.81
N LEU A 35 -16.55 -3.67 -16.68
CA LEU A 35 -17.34 -4.90 -16.69
C LEU A 35 -16.49 -6.16 -16.91
N GLU A 36 -15.39 -6.06 -17.67
CA GLU A 36 -14.46 -7.17 -17.88
C GLU A 36 -13.70 -7.60 -16.62
N LEU A 37 -13.64 -6.72 -15.60
CA LEU A 37 -12.99 -7.03 -14.32
C LEU A 37 -13.92 -7.74 -13.33
N LEU A 38 -15.22 -7.81 -13.63
CA LEU A 38 -16.22 -8.42 -12.76
C LEU A 38 -16.36 -9.94 -12.98
N PRO A 39 -16.73 -10.69 -11.93
CA PRO A 39 -17.29 -12.03 -12.07
C PRO A 39 -18.54 -12.06 -12.96
N GLU A 40 -18.81 -13.17 -13.65
CA GLU A 40 -19.91 -13.29 -14.62
C GLU A 40 -21.32 -13.18 -14.01
N ASP A 41 -21.48 -13.45 -12.71
CA ASP A 41 -22.70 -13.19 -11.95
C ASP A 41 -22.93 -11.69 -11.72
N GLU A 42 -21.95 -10.96 -11.21
CA GLU A 42 -22.06 -9.49 -11.02
C GLU A 42 -22.16 -8.74 -12.35
N LYS A 43 -21.45 -9.20 -13.38
CA LYS A 43 -21.48 -8.60 -14.71
C LYS A 43 -22.89 -8.59 -15.32
N ARG A 44 -23.71 -9.61 -15.05
CA ARG A 44 -25.11 -9.66 -15.50
C ARG A 44 -25.97 -8.61 -14.80
N GLU A 45 -25.76 -8.41 -13.51
CA GLU A 45 -26.47 -7.38 -12.74
C GLU A 45 -26.15 -5.98 -13.28
N TRP A 46 -24.87 -5.65 -13.49
CA TRP A 46 -24.48 -4.34 -14.02
C TRP A 46 -24.94 -4.10 -15.46
N LYS A 47 -24.98 -5.14 -16.30
CA LYS A 47 -25.60 -5.04 -17.63
C LYS A 47 -27.11 -4.82 -17.56
N HIS A 48 -27.78 -5.41 -16.56
CA HIS A 48 -29.20 -5.15 -16.34
C HIS A 48 -29.44 -3.71 -15.93
N ARG A 49 -28.61 -3.16 -15.03
CA ARG A 49 -28.68 -1.74 -14.65
C ARG A 49 -28.44 -0.82 -15.84
N ASP A 50 -27.44 -1.09 -16.68
CA ASP A 50 -27.25 -0.31 -17.93
C ASP A 50 -28.47 -0.35 -18.85
N PHE A 51 -29.14 -1.50 -18.94
CA PHE A 51 -30.38 -1.63 -19.68
C PHE A 51 -31.53 -0.83 -19.04
N GLU A 52 -31.65 -0.82 -17.71
CA GLU A 52 -32.63 0.03 -16.99
C GLU A 52 -32.39 1.52 -17.28
N GLU A 53 -31.14 1.99 -17.25
CA GLU A 53 -30.79 3.37 -17.60
C GLU A 53 -31.17 3.72 -19.05
N VAL A 54 -30.99 2.80 -19.99
CA VAL A 54 -31.44 2.98 -21.39
C VAL A 54 -32.96 3.08 -21.48
N MET A 55 -33.70 2.29 -20.70
CA MET A 55 -35.16 2.36 -20.63
C MET A 55 -35.62 3.68 -20.00
N ASP A 56 -34.97 4.14 -18.94
CA ASP A 56 -35.28 5.41 -18.28
C ASP A 56 -35.00 6.60 -19.20
N TYR A 57 -33.88 6.57 -19.94
CA TYR A 57 -33.61 7.54 -21.00
C TYR A 57 -34.70 7.56 -22.07
N SER A 58 -35.11 6.39 -22.58
CA SER A 58 -36.18 6.29 -23.57
C SER A 58 -37.51 6.84 -23.04
N ASN A 59 -37.87 6.53 -21.80
CA ASN A 59 -39.07 7.06 -21.15
C ASN A 59 -39.00 8.58 -21.02
N LYS A 60 -37.83 9.12 -20.67
CA LYS A 60 -37.63 10.56 -20.56
C LYS A 60 -37.76 11.27 -21.91
N LEU A 61 -37.21 10.68 -22.98
CA LEU A 61 -37.37 11.21 -24.33
C LEU A 61 -38.84 11.31 -24.73
N ASP A 62 -39.66 10.31 -24.38
CA ASP A 62 -41.08 10.33 -24.69
C ASP A 62 -41.86 11.35 -23.84
N GLU A 63 -41.46 11.58 -22.59
CA GLU A 63 -41.99 12.67 -21.75
C GLU A 63 -41.67 14.05 -22.34
N LEU A 64 -40.41 14.27 -22.72
CA LEU A 64 -39.95 15.52 -23.31
C LEU A 64 -40.67 15.80 -24.64
N LYS A 65 -40.91 14.76 -25.47
CA LYS A 65 -41.67 14.91 -26.72
C LYS A 65 -43.10 15.36 -26.46
N LYS A 66 -43.81 14.71 -25.50
CA LYS A 66 -45.18 15.10 -25.11
C LYS A 66 -45.24 16.53 -24.60
N THR A 67 -44.21 16.94 -23.84
CA THR A 67 -44.10 18.31 -23.31
C THR A 67 -43.90 19.33 -24.43
N ALA A 68 -43.00 19.03 -25.37
CA ALA A 68 -42.79 19.88 -26.55
C ALA A 68 -44.07 20.00 -27.41
N GLU A 69 -44.78 18.90 -27.64
CA GLU A 69 -46.07 18.90 -28.36
C GLU A 69 -47.13 19.72 -27.63
N TYR A 70 -47.22 19.61 -26.30
CA TYR A 70 -48.14 20.42 -25.50
C TYR A 70 -47.84 21.92 -25.62
N ILE A 71 -46.57 22.33 -25.48
CA ILE A 71 -46.19 23.75 -25.59
C ILE A 71 -46.45 24.28 -26.99
N ARG A 72 -46.16 23.47 -28.02
CA ARG A 72 -46.44 23.82 -29.42
C ARG A 72 -47.93 24.08 -29.67
N ASN A 73 -48.81 23.27 -29.09
CA ASN A 73 -50.25 23.43 -29.23
C ASN A 73 -50.83 24.65 -28.49
N GLN A 74 -50.07 25.24 -27.55
CA GLN A 74 -50.47 26.40 -26.75
C GLN A 74 -49.93 27.73 -27.29
N SER A 75 -49.04 27.71 -28.30
CA SER A 75 -48.34 28.90 -28.77
C SER A 75 -48.69 29.25 -30.21
N ASP A 76 -49.01 30.52 -30.45
CA ASP A 76 -49.26 31.08 -31.78
C ASP A 76 -47.98 31.62 -32.48
N SER A 77 -46.81 31.51 -31.82
CA SER A 77 -45.55 32.08 -32.33
C SER A 77 -44.73 31.10 -33.18
N SER A 78 -44.23 31.58 -34.32
CA SER A 78 -43.38 30.82 -35.26
C SER A 78 -42.00 30.46 -34.72
N ASP A 79 -41.53 31.17 -33.69
CA ASP A 79 -40.17 30.99 -33.14
C ASP A 79 -40.12 29.87 -32.09
N VAL A 80 -41.29 29.40 -31.64
CA VAL A 80 -41.43 28.38 -30.60
C VAL A 80 -40.89 27.03 -31.05
N ASP A 81 -41.04 26.66 -32.32
CA ASP A 81 -40.49 25.42 -32.86
C ASP A 81 -38.96 25.38 -32.78
N GLY A 82 -38.30 26.53 -32.95
CA GLY A 82 -36.85 26.66 -32.81
C GLY A 82 -36.43 26.50 -31.36
N ILE A 83 -36.96 27.32 -30.46
CA ILE A 83 -36.59 27.31 -29.02
C ILE A 83 -36.89 25.94 -28.37
N LEU A 84 -38.00 25.30 -28.75
CA LEU A 84 -38.35 23.96 -28.26
C LEU A 84 -37.36 22.88 -28.72
N ALA A 85 -36.82 22.98 -29.93
CA ALA A 85 -35.86 21.99 -30.42
C ALA A 85 -34.53 22.05 -29.65
N PHE A 86 -34.06 23.25 -29.31
CA PHE A 86 -32.82 23.45 -28.57
C PHE A 86 -32.96 22.99 -27.12
N SER A 87 -34.01 23.44 -26.43
CA SER A 87 -34.31 23.02 -25.06
C SER A 87 -34.54 21.51 -24.96
N PHE A 88 -35.32 20.92 -25.87
CA PHE A 88 -35.53 19.47 -25.92
C PHE A 88 -34.21 18.68 -26.05
N LEU A 89 -33.33 19.10 -26.97
CA LEU A 89 -32.06 18.43 -27.22
C LEU A 89 -31.10 18.60 -26.02
N ALA A 90 -31.09 19.80 -25.42
CA ALA A 90 -30.30 20.09 -24.24
C ALA A 90 -30.70 19.19 -23.06
N ASP A 91 -32.00 19.12 -22.77
CA ASP A 91 -32.54 18.30 -21.68
C ASP A 91 -32.28 16.81 -21.91
N ALA A 92 -32.44 16.33 -23.15
CA ALA A 92 -32.16 14.95 -23.51
C ALA A 92 -30.69 14.59 -23.28
N ILE A 93 -29.75 15.37 -23.83
CA ILE A 93 -28.31 15.11 -23.69
C ILE A 93 -27.88 15.23 -22.22
N GLN A 94 -28.40 16.23 -21.49
CA GLN A 94 -28.11 16.39 -20.07
C GLN A 94 -28.52 15.13 -19.28
N TYR A 95 -29.72 14.62 -19.53
CA TYR A 95 -30.23 13.44 -18.86
C TYR A 95 -29.38 12.20 -19.18
N GLU A 96 -29.02 12.00 -20.46
CA GLU A 96 -28.14 10.91 -20.88
C GLU A 96 -26.75 10.98 -20.21
N LEU A 97 -26.16 12.19 -20.16
CA LEU A 97 -24.90 12.43 -19.47
C LEU A 97 -25.00 12.10 -17.97
N ASP A 98 -26.09 12.46 -17.31
CA ASP A 98 -26.34 12.16 -15.89
C ASP A 98 -26.36 10.65 -15.63
N LEU A 99 -27.18 9.91 -16.38
CA LEU A 99 -27.33 8.47 -16.24
C LEU A 99 -26.00 7.73 -16.51
N LYS A 100 -25.37 8.00 -17.66
CA LYS A 100 -24.13 7.31 -18.05
C LYS A 100 -22.96 7.67 -17.13
N THR A 101 -22.85 8.93 -16.70
CA THR A 101 -21.78 9.32 -15.76
C THR A 101 -21.96 8.63 -14.41
N SER A 102 -23.19 8.57 -13.89
CA SER A 102 -23.48 7.91 -12.61
C SER A 102 -23.17 6.43 -12.69
N LEU A 103 -23.68 5.74 -13.72
CA LEU A 103 -23.50 4.30 -13.90
C LEU A 103 -22.02 3.88 -13.91
N VAL A 104 -21.19 4.59 -14.68
CA VAL A 104 -19.76 4.27 -14.81
C VAL A 104 -19.01 4.56 -13.51
N ASN A 105 -19.34 5.67 -12.84
CA ASN A 105 -18.70 6.03 -11.58
C ASN A 105 -19.10 5.09 -10.43
N ASP A 106 -20.35 4.66 -10.40
CA ASP A 106 -20.85 3.70 -9.42
C ASP A 106 -20.21 2.33 -9.59
N LEU A 107 -20.11 1.83 -10.84
CA LEU A 107 -19.40 0.58 -11.15
C LEU A 107 -17.92 0.67 -10.75
N GLY A 108 -17.25 1.76 -11.12
CA GLY A 108 -15.86 1.98 -10.78
C GLY A 108 -15.61 2.02 -9.27
N LEU A 109 -16.47 2.69 -8.52
CA LEU A 109 -16.42 2.75 -7.06
C LEU A 109 -16.71 1.39 -6.42
N HIS A 110 -17.68 0.63 -6.96
CA HIS A 110 -17.99 -0.73 -6.51
C HIS A 110 -16.77 -1.64 -6.63
N LEU A 111 -16.14 -1.67 -7.80
CA LEU A 111 -14.91 -2.44 -8.04
C LEU A 111 -13.77 -2.01 -7.12
N TYR A 112 -13.58 -0.70 -6.93
CA TYR A 112 -12.56 -0.16 -6.03
C TYR A 112 -12.79 -0.65 -4.59
N ARG A 113 -14.01 -0.51 -4.07
CA ARG A 113 -14.36 -0.93 -2.71
C ARG A 113 -14.27 -2.45 -2.54
N SER A 114 -14.75 -3.22 -3.50
CA SER A 114 -14.62 -4.68 -3.48
C SER A 114 -13.15 -5.10 -3.42
N TYR A 115 -12.30 -4.49 -4.25
CA TYR A 115 -10.86 -4.76 -4.22
C TYR A 115 -10.21 -4.36 -2.89
N GLU A 116 -10.56 -3.18 -2.35
CA GLU A 116 -10.07 -2.71 -1.05
C GLU A 116 -10.47 -3.66 0.10
N ILE A 117 -11.74 -4.07 0.15
CA ILE A 117 -12.29 -4.95 1.19
C ILE A 117 -11.64 -6.33 1.13
N ASN A 118 -11.49 -6.90 -0.07
CA ASN A 118 -11.05 -8.27 -0.23
C ASN A 118 -9.53 -8.44 -0.18
N ASN A 119 -8.76 -7.40 -0.54
CA ASN A 119 -7.30 -7.52 -0.67
C ASN A 119 -6.52 -6.60 0.28
N VAL A 120 -6.90 -5.32 0.35
CA VAL A 120 -6.14 -4.31 1.10
C VAL A 120 -6.44 -4.37 2.60
N ASN A 121 -7.72 -4.44 2.97
CA ASN A 121 -8.15 -4.46 4.37
C ASN A 121 -7.62 -5.65 5.17
N PRO A 122 -7.55 -6.88 4.64
CA PRO A 122 -6.92 -8.01 5.32
C PRO A 122 -5.44 -7.75 5.64
N VAL A 123 -4.68 -7.17 4.70
CA VAL A 123 -3.27 -6.83 4.92
C VAL A 123 -3.13 -5.72 5.96
N ARG A 124 -3.98 -4.69 5.91
CA ARG A 124 -4.00 -3.62 6.93
C ARG A 124 -4.25 -4.16 8.32
N LYS A 125 -5.27 -5.02 8.50
CA LYS A 125 -5.60 -5.66 9.78
C LYS A 125 -4.45 -6.52 10.29
N ALA A 126 -3.77 -7.25 9.40
CA ALA A 126 -2.60 -8.05 9.78
C ALA A 126 -1.45 -7.16 10.30
N ILE A 127 -1.16 -6.05 9.61
CA ILE A 127 -0.14 -5.09 10.07
C ILE A 127 -0.55 -4.47 11.41
N GLU A 128 -1.82 -4.07 11.59
CA GLU A 128 -2.31 -3.51 12.86
C GLU A 128 -2.18 -4.50 14.03
N ALA A 129 -2.50 -5.78 13.80
CA ALA A 129 -2.31 -6.82 14.81
C ALA A 129 -0.82 -7.01 15.18
N GLU A 130 0.08 -7.00 14.20
CA GLU A 130 1.52 -7.07 14.43
C GLU A 130 2.04 -5.84 15.19
N LEU A 131 1.51 -4.64 14.90
CA LEU A 131 1.85 -3.40 15.59
C LEU A 131 1.45 -3.43 17.07
N VAL A 132 0.26 -3.94 17.39
CA VAL A 132 -0.18 -4.11 18.79
C VAL A 132 0.77 -5.06 19.54
N ALA A 133 1.22 -6.14 18.90
CA ALA A 133 2.20 -7.07 19.49
C ALA A 133 3.60 -6.43 19.70
N LEU A 134 3.91 -5.35 18.98
CA LEU A 134 5.19 -4.64 19.01
C LEU A 134 5.21 -3.45 19.98
N GLN A 135 4.07 -2.86 20.32
CA GLN A 135 3.97 -1.78 21.31
C GLN A 135 4.54 -2.18 22.69
N ASN A 136 4.57 -3.47 22.99
CA ASN A 136 5.10 -4.02 24.23
C ASN A 136 6.59 -4.42 24.17
N ALA A 137 7.32 -4.08 23.10
CA ALA A 137 8.70 -4.53 22.89
C ALA A 137 9.71 -3.40 22.69
N SER A 138 10.90 -3.56 23.29
CA SER A 138 12.01 -2.59 23.34
C SER A 138 12.75 -2.32 22.01
N GLY A 139 12.20 -2.74 20.87
CA GLY A 139 12.76 -2.58 19.52
C GLY A 139 12.11 -1.51 18.64
N ALA A 140 11.22 -0.68 19.21
CA ALA A 140 10.33 0.23 18.48
C ALA A 140 11.03 1.25 17.56
N LEU A 141 12.30 1.59 17.82
CA LEU A 141 13.04 2.60 17.06
C LEU A 141 13.33 2.20 15.61
N GLN A 142 13.58 0.91 15.33
CA GLN A 142 13.81 0.42 13.96
C GLN A 142 12.52 0.36 13.12
N LEU A 143 11.36 0.35 13.77
CA LEU A 143 10.05 0.22 13.14
C LEU A 143 9.37 1.56 12.88
N GLN A 144 9.88 2.66 13.46
CA GLN A 144 9.28 3.99 13.36
C GLN A 144 9.19 4.48 11.91
N SER A 145 10.22 4.24 11.08
CA SER A 145 10.20 4.62 9.66
C SER A 145 9.14 3.85 8.86
N LYS A 146 8.93 2.57 9.18
CA LYS A 146 7.93 1.70 8.54
C LYS A 146 6.51 2.06 8.98
N LEU A 147 6.33 2.40 10.24
CA LEU A 147 5.10 2.95 10.80
C LEU A 147 4.68 4.25 10.11
N THR A 148 5.59 5.20 9.95
CA THR A 148 5.31 6.45 9.22
C THR A 148 4.91 6.16 7.78
N LYS A 149 5.60 5.23 7.11
CA LYS A 149 5.26 4.81 5.74
C LYS A 149 3.87 4.17 5.67
N TYR A 150 3.51 3.33 6.65
CA TYR A 150 2.20 2.70 6.74
C TYR A 150 1.06 3.73 6.86
N PHE A 151 1.17 4.69 7.78
CA PHE A 151 0.14 5.73 7.93
C PHE A 151 0.03 6.62 6.70
N LYS A 152 1.15 6.91 6.02
CA LYS A 152 1.13 7.63 4.75
C LYS A 152 0.36 6.84 3.68
N LEU A 153 0.63 5.54 3.53
CA LEU A 153 -0.09 4.67 2.58
C LEU A 153 -1.58 4.56 2.91
N GLN A 154 -1.96 4.48 4.20
CA GLN A 154 -3.37 4.49 4.58
C GLN A 154 -4.09 5.77 4.13
N ARG A 155 -3.44 6.93 4.29
CA ARG A 155 -4.00 8.22 3.82
C ARG A 155 -4.13 8.26 2.31
N GLU A 156 -3.09 7.82 1.59
CA GLU A 156 -3.09 7.77 0.12
C GLU A 156 -4.21 6.86 -0.42
N ILE A 157 -4.45 5.70 0.21
CA ILE A 157 -5.54 4.80 -0.16
C ILE A 157 -6.90 5.44 0.10
N ALA A 158 -7.08 6.07 1.27
CA ALA A 158 -8.33 6.79 1.58
C ALA A 158 -8.59 7.95 0.60
N GLU A 159 -7.54 8.67 0.19
CA GLU A 159 -7.64 9.74 -0.81
C GLU A 159 -8.00 9.22 -2.20
N LEU A 160 -7.45 8.08 -2.64
CA LEU A 160 -7.78 7.49 -3.95
C LEU A 160 -9.27 7.16 -4.11
N SER A 161 -9.95 6.80 -3.02
CA SER A 161 -11.41 6.55 -3.04
C SER A 161 -12.24 7.84 -3.15
N LYS A 162 -11.73 8.95 -2.60
CA LYS A 162 -12.44 10.24 -2.54
C LYS A 162 -12.17 11.09 -3.78
N ASN A 163 -10.94 11.06 -4.26
CA ASN A 163 -10.45 11.83 -5.39
C ASN A 163 -9.75 10.87 -6.37
N PRO A 164 -10.50 10.03 -7.10
CA PRO A 164 -9.92 9.19 -8.13
C PRO A 164 -9.28 10.05 -9.22
N PRO A 165 -8.26 9.54 -9.95
CA PRO A 165 -7.71 10.23 -11.11
C PRO A 165 -8.82 10.57 -12.11
N THR A 166 -8.78 11.75 -12.72
CA THR A 166 -9.76 12.16 -13.71
C THR A 166 -9.34 11.69 -15.10
N LYS A 167 -10.25 11.02 -15.83
CA LYS A 167 -10.05 10.62 -17.23
C LYS A 167 -10.42 11.74 -18.18
N MET A 168 -11.61 12.30 -17.98
CA MET A 168 -12.17 13.33 -18.84
C MET A 168 -13.08 14.24 -18.03
N THR A 169 -13.17 15.50 -18.44
CA THR A 169 -14.08 16.49 -17.87
C THR A 169 -14.84 17.14 -19.02
N LEU A 170 -16.15 17.31 -18.84
CA LEU A 170 -17.02 18.02 -19.77
C LEU A 170 -17.69 19.17 -19.03
N GLU A 171 -17.54 20.38 -19.55
CA GLU A 171 -18.33 21.53 -19.15
C GLU A 171 -19.51 21.63 -20.12
N TYR A 172 -20.70 21.23 -19.65
CA TYR A 172 -21.90 21.19 -20.47
C TYR A 172 -22.57 22.57 -20.51
N ARG A 173 -22.54 23.16 -21.70
CA ARG A 173 -23.02 24.51 -22.02
C ARG A 173 -23.94 24.45 -23.25
N PRO A 174 -25.17 23.94 -23.11
CA PRO A 174 -26.11 23.87 -24.23
C PRO A 174 -26.51 25.27 -24.68
N GLN A 175 -26.66 25.45 -26.00
CA GLN A 175 -27.19 26.69 -26.56
C GLN A 175 -28.70 26.77 -26.36
N ASP A 176 -29.21 27.95 -26.02
CA ASP A 176 -30.65 28.19 -25.91
C ASP A 176 -31.32 28.40 -27.28
N ASN A 177 -30.55 28.83 -28.29
CA ASN A 177 -31.00 29.05 -29.67
C ASN A 177 -29.83 29.10 -30.68
N ALA A 178 -30.16 29.19 -31.98
CA ALA A 178 -29.20 29.11 -33.08
C ALA A 178 -28.16 30.25 -33.13
N TRP A 179 -28.41 31.33 -32.39
CA TRP A 179 -27.60 32.55 -32.40
C TRP A 179 -26.86 32.74 -31.07
N ASP A 180 -26.99 31.80 -30.15
CA ASP A 180 -26.35 31.86 -28.85
C ASP A 180 -24.84 31.57 -28.97
N SER A 181 -24.04 32.62 -28.82
CA SER A 181 -22.60 32.58 -29.00
C SER A 181 -21.82 32.26 -27.72
N ASP A 182 -22.45 32.38 -26.55
CA ASP A 182 -21.80 32.16 -25.25
C ASP A 182 -22.75 31.49 -24.25
N PRO A 183 -23.07 30.19 -24.48
CA PRO A 183 -24.03 29.47 -23.67
C PRO A 183 -23.59 29.34 -22.21
N GLU A 184 -24.54 29.45 -21.30
CA GLU A 184 -24.30 29.36 -19.87
C GLU A 184 -23.87 27.96 -19.44
N LEU A 185 -23.02 27.91 -18.41
CA LEU A 185 -22.62 26.64 -17.80
C LEU A 185 -23.77 26.06 -16.98
N VAL A 186 -24.37 25.00 -17.49
CA VAL A 186 -25.40 24.23 -16.79
C VAL A 186 -24.75 23.29 -15.78
N LYS A 187 -23.80 22.45 -16.22
CA LYS A 187 -23.22 21.41 -15.36
C LYS A 187 -21.82 20.99 -15.80
N LYS A 188 -21.01 20.57 -14.82
CA LYS A 188 -19.70 19.98 -15.05
C LYS A 188 -19.75 18.48 -14.76
N TYR A 189 -19.42 17.67 -15.77
CA TYR A 189 -19.33 16.23 -15.67
C TYR A 189 -17.87 15.80 -15.54
N VAL A 190 -17.60 14.84 -14.65
CA VAL A 190 -16.27 14.31 -14.39
C VAL A 190 -16.32 12.80 -14.53
N LEU A 191 -15.62 12.29 -15.55
CA LEU A 191 -15.39 10.86 -15.72
C LEU A 191 -14.09 10.51 -15.01
N PHE A 192 -14.18 9.72 -13.94
CA PHE A 192 -13.00 9.26 -13.22
C PHE A 192 -12.35 8.08 -13.93
N ASP A 193 -11.02 8.00 -13.95
CA ASP A 193 -10.24 6.85 -14.43
C ASP A 193 -10.09 5.79 -13.32
N TRP A 194 -11.15 5.01 -13.15
CA TRP A 194 -11.20 3.93 -12.17
C TRP A 194 -10.22 2.79 -12.45
N LEU A 195 -9.84 2.54 -13.71
CA LEU A 195 -8.82 1.55 -14.04
C LEU A 195 -7.45 1.98 -13.51
N SER A 196 -7.09 3.25 -13.72
CA SER A 196 -5.88 3.83 -13.11
C SER A 196 -5.96 3.86 -11.59
N ALA A 197 -7.13 4.16 -11.00
CA ALA A 197 -7.32 4.10 -9.55
C ALA A 197 -7.08 2.69 -8.99
N LEU A 198 -7.63 1.67 -9.64
CA LEU A 198 -7.43 0.26 -9.29
C LEU A 198 -5.97 -0.17 -9.46
N SER A 199 -5.29 0.28 -10.52
CA SER A 199 -3.86 0.01 -10.72
C SER A 199 -3.02 0.60 -9.59
N LYS A 200 -3.25 1.87 -9.24
CA LYS A 200 -2.59 2.51 -8.10
C LYS A 200 -2.90 1.78 -6.79
N LEU A 201 -4.13 1.32 -6.59
CA LEU A 201 -4.50 0.54 -5.40
C LEU A 201 -3.72 -0.78 -5.31
N LYS A 202 -3.51 -1.47 -6.45
CA LYS A 202 -2.66 -2.67 -6.54
C LYS A 202 -1.20 -2.38 -6.20
N GLU A 203 -0.63 -1.27 -6.68
CA GLU A 203 0.72 -0.85 -6.31
C GLU A 203 0.84 -0.60 -4.80
N LYS A 204 -0.15 0.07 -4.21
CA LYS A 204 -0.20 0.33 -2.76
C LYS A 204 -0.36 -0.94 -1.94
N LEU A 205 -1.13 -1.92 -2.43
CA LEU A 205 -1.20 -3.26 -1.81
C LEU A 205 0.18 -3.92 -1.75
N TYR A 206 0.95 -3.87 -2.84
CA TYR A 206 2.31 -4.43 -2.86
C TYR A 206 3.24 -3.71 -1.88
N GLU A 207 3.13 -2.39 -1.74
CA GLU A 207 3.86 -1.64 -0.72
C GLU A 207 3.46 -2.04 0.71
N LEU A 208 2.16 -2.25 0.97
CA LEU A 208 1.65 -2.74 2.25
C LEU A 208 2.16 -4.15 2.55
N GLN A 209 2.18 -5.04 1.56
CA GLN A 209 2.68 -6.40 1.73
C GLN A 209 4.16 -6.42 2.15
N LYS A 210 5.00 -5.58 1.52
CA LYS A 210 6.41 -5.41 1.94
C LYS A 210 6.55 -4.96 3.39
N ILE A 211 5.65 -4.09 3.85
CA ILE A 211 5.64 -3.62 5.23
C ILE A 211 5.26 -4.78 6.17
N LYS A 212 4.20 -5.52 5.85
CA LYS A 212 3.80 -6.73 6.60
C LYS A 212 4.94 -7.74 6.70
N ASP A 213 5.59 -8.08 5.59
CA ASP A 213 6.69 -9.05 5.60
C ASP A 213 7.90 -8.56 6.43
N SER A 214 8.12 -7.25 6.48
CA SER A 214 9.14 -6.63 7.34
C SER A 214 8.81 -6.75 8.82
N PHE A 215 7.54 -6.61 9.20
CA PHE A 215 7.10 -6.77 10.59
C PHE A 215 7.11 -8.24 11.03
N ALA A 216 6.68 -9.17 10.16
CA ALA A 216 6.75 -10.60 10.41
C ALA A 216 8.20 -11.09 10.58
N SER A 217 9.13 -10.64 9.74
CA SER A 217 10.56 -11.00 9.86
C SER A 217 11.20 -10.45 11.14
N PHE A 218 10.84 -9.23 11.56
CA PHE A 218 11.27 -8.68 12.85
C PHE A 218 10.76 -9.51 14.03
N ASN A 219 9.49 -9.92 14.01
CA ASN A 219 8.91 -10.79 15.04
C ASN A 219 9.54 -12.19 15.07
N TYR A 220 9.88 -12.78 13.91
CA TYR A 220 10.58 -14.05 13.84
C TYR A 220 11.98 -13.99 14.47
N LEU A 221 12.73 -12.92 14.21
CA LEU A 221 14.03 -12.68 14.83
C LEU A 221 13.92 -12.47 16.35
N ARG A 222 12.81 -11.91 16.83
CA ARG A 222 12.52 -11.72 18.25
C ARG A 222 12.12 -13.03 18.96
N LEU A 223 11.30 -13.87 18.31
CA LEU A 223 10.80 -15.14 18.87
C LEU A 223 11.89 -16.21 18.95
N LYS A 224 12.91 -16.16 18.09
CA LYS A 224 14.15 -16.91 18.29
C LYS A 224 15.05 -16.17 19.26
N ASP A 225 14.72 -16.31 20.53
CA ASP A 225 15.34 -15.69 21.69
C ASP A 225 16.88 -15.57 21.53
N PRO A 226 17.42 -14.39 21.17
CA PRO A 226 18.86 -14.22 21.03
C PRO A 226 19.54 -14.40 22.39
N ILE A 227 18.81 -14.21 23.50
CA ILE A 227 19.28 -14.46 24.86
C ILE A 227 19.58 -15.94 25.08
N ALA A 228 18.78 -16.86 24.53
CA ALA A 228 19.03 -18.29 24.62
C ALA A 228 20.30 -18.68 23.84
N PHE A 229 20.49 -18.16 22.63
CA PHE A 229 21.69 -18.41 21.82
C PHE A 229 22.96 -17.75 22.41
N VAL A 230 22.86 -16.54 22.94
CA VAL A 230 23.96 -15.84 23.61
C VAL A 230 24.32 -16.51 24.92
N SER A 231 23.34 -16.98 25.70
CA SER A 231 23.54 -17.78 26.91
C SER A 231 24.26 -19.10 26.60
N LEU A 232 23.82 -19.82 25.56
CA LEU A 232 24.40 -21.11 25.17
C LEU A 232 25.83 -20.94 24.59
N GLY A 233 26.04 -19.89 23.79
CA GLY A 233 27.37 -19.52 23.27
C GLY A 233 28.34 -19.09 24.37
N ALA A 234 27.87 -18.29 25.34
CA ALA A 234 28.67 -17.89 26.50
C ALA A 234 29.01 -19.08 27.42
N GLN A 235 28.06 -19.98 27.65
CA GLN A 235 28.29 -21.21 28.41
C GLN A 235 29.32 -22.12 27.72
N LEU A 236 29.24 -22.28 26.40
CA LEU A 236 30.23 -23.02 25.61
C LEU A 236 31.63 -22.37 25.65
N ALA A 237 31.71 -21.04 25.60
CA ALA A 237 32.97 -20.32 25.70
C ALA A 237 33.64 -20.51 27.07
N ILE A 238 32.86 -20.37 28.16
CA ILE A 238 33.34 -20.57 29.53
C ILE A 238 33.78 -22.02 29.72
N LEU A 239 33.01 -22.99 29.21
CA LEU A 239 33.35 -24.40 29.26
C LEU A 239 34.68 -24.68 28.53
N LEU A 240 34.88 -24.13 27.33
CA LEU A 240 36.12 -24.28 26.56
C LEU A 240 37.33 -23.71 27.29
N VAL A 241 37.20 -22.53 27.90
CA VAL A 241 38.27 -21.91 28.70
C VAL A 241 38.57 -22.75 29.96
N ALA A 242 37.54 -23.25 30.64
CA ALA A 242 37.70 -24.10 31.83
C ALA A 242 38.37 -25.46 31.49
N VAL A 243 37.94 -26.12 30.41
CA VAL A 243 38.52 -27.38 29.95
C VAL A 243 39.97 -27.18 29.50
N ALA A 244 40.28 -26.07 28.83
CA ALA A 244 41.65 -25.75 28.46
C ALA A 244 42.54 -25.47 29.69
N GLY A 245 42.05 -24.71 30.67
CA GLY A 245 42.75 -24.48 31.93
C GLY A 245 43.01 -25.78 32.70
N TYR A 246 42.03 -26.68 32.72
CA TYR A 246 42.15 -28.01 33.33
C TYR A 246 43.22 -28.87 32.61
N LEU A 247 43.17 -28.95 31.28
CA LEU A 247 44.14 -29.70 30.48
C LEU A 247 45.57 -29.16 30.63
N ILE A 248 45.73 -27.84 30.71
CA ILE A 248 47.03 -27.18 30.94
C ILE A 248 47.56 -27.48 32.35
N SER A 249 46.69 -27.61 33.35
CA SER A 249 47.10 -27.90 34.73
C SER A 249 47.65 -29.32 34.95
N TYR A 250 47.32 -30.27 34.05
CA TYR A 250 47.76 -31.66 34.10
C TYR A 250 48.85 -32.02 33.06
N THR A 251 49.32 -31.05 32.26
CA THR A 251 50.38 -31.31 31.27
C THR A 251 51.68 -30.61 31.66
N GLU A 252 52.74 -31.39 31.88
CA GLU A 252 54.07 -30.88 32.29
C GLU A 252 54.72 -29.94 31.24
N LYS A 253 54.24 -29.98 29.98
CA LYS A 253 54.65 -29.09 28.89
C LYS A 253 53.43 -28.65 28.06
N PRO A 254 52.76 -27.54 28.40
CA PRO A 254 51.64 -27.06 27.61
C PRO A 254 52.12 -26.59 26.23
N SER A 255 51.54 -27.12 25.16
CA SER A 255 51.85 -26.71 23.79
C SER A 255 51.24 -25.33 23.50
N ILE A 256 52.11 -24.34 23.29
CA ILE A 256 51.74 -22.93 23.00
C ILE A 256 50.75 -22.83 21.82
N LYS A 257 50.84 -23.74 20.84
CA LYS A 257 49.94 -23.77 19.67
C LYS A 257 48.49 -24.08 20.06
N VAL A 258 48.28 -24.96 21.04
CA VAL A 258 46.93 -25.34 21.52
C VAL A 258 46.31 -24.20 22.32
N VAL A 259 47.11 -23.50 23.13
CA VAL A 259 46.66 -22.32 23.87
C VAL A 259 46.31 -21.19 22.90
N ALA A 260 47.15 -20.94 21.90
CA ALA A 260 46.92 -19.89 20.91
C ALA A 260 45.67 -20.15 20.05
N SER A 261 45.42 -21.39 19.62
CA SER A 261 44.22 -21.71 18.84
C SER A 261 42.94 -21.56 19.67
N LEU A 262 43.00 -21.88 20.95
CA LEU A 262 41.85 -21.81 21.84
C LEU A 262 41.52 -20.37 22.25
N VAL A 263 42.54 -19.53 22.45
CA VAL A 263 42.37 -18.08 22.62
C VAL A 263 41.79 -17.46 21.35
N ALA A 264 42.32 -17.80 20.17
CA ALA A 264 41.80 -17.30 18.90
C ALA A 264 40.34 -17.73 18.66
N ALA A 265 39.99 -18.98 18.99
CA ALA A 265 38.61 -19.46 18.92
C ALA A 265 37.68 -18.71 19.87
N SER A 266 38.13 -18.42 21.10
CA SER A 266 37.34 -17.64 22.08
C SER A 266 37.14 -16.18 21.65
N MET A 267 38.15 -15.57 21.02
CA MET A 267 38.07 -14.21 20.48
C MET A 267 37.13 -14.14 19.28
N LEU A 268 37.21 -15.10 18.35
CA LEU A 268 36.29 -15.18 17.20
C LEU A 268 34.84 -15.37 17.66
N LEU A 269 34.61 -16.19 18.67
CA LEU A 269 33.28 -16.40 19.25
C LEU A 269 32.77 -15.12 19.94
N SER A 270 33.63 -14.37 20.63
CA SER A 270 33.29 -13.09 21.26
C SER A 270 32.91 -12.03 20.22
N VAL A 271 33.68 -11.91 19.13
CA VAL A 271 33.35 -10.99 18.02
C VAL A 271 32.02 -11.37 17.36
N PHE A 272 31.76 -12.66 17.16
CA PHE A 272 30.49 -13.14 16.63
C PHE A 272 29.31 -12.83 17.56
N LEU A 273 29.48 -12.96 18.87
CA LEU A 273 28.46 -12.60 19.87
C LEU A 273 28.20 -11.09 19.95
N VAL A 274 29.22 -10.25 19.73
CA VAL A 274 29.08 -8.78 19.66
C VAL A 274 28.22 -8.36 18.46
N PHE A 275 28.29 -9.06 17.33
CA PHE A 275 27.44 -8.80 16.17
C PHE A 275 25.97 -9.18 16.38
N VAL A 276 25.67 -10.04 17.35
CA VAL A 276 24.33 -10.62 17.56
C VAL A 276 23.60 -10.01 18.78
N SER A 277 24.30 -9.41 19.75
CA SER A 277 23.70 -8.92 21.01
C SER A 277 23.65 -7.38 21.09
N SER A 278 22.45 -6.82 21.27
CA SER A 278 22.18 -5.39 21.43
C SER A 278 22.55 -4.79 22.80
N SER A 279 23.10 -5.57 23.76
CA SER A 279 23.56 -5.07 25.07
C SER A 279 25.10 -5.04 25.18
N THR A 280 25.72 -4.30 24.26
CA THR A 280 27.13 -4.40 23.85
C THR A 280 28.18 -4.02 24.91
N ILE A 281 27.83 -3.33 25.99
CA ILE A 281 28.85 -2.80 26.93
C ILE A 281 29.08 -3.76 28.11
N PHE A 282 28.02 -4.32 28.70
CA PHE A 282 28.15 -5.17 29.88
C PHE A 282 28.76 -6.54 29.53
N ASN A 283 28.35 -7.14 28.41
CA ASN A 283 28.93 -8.40 27.93
C ASN A 283 30.40 -8.26 27.55
N LEU A 284 30.80 -7.10 27.01
CA LEU A 284 32.18 -6.83 26.62
C LEU A 284 33.08 -6.63 27.84
N ILE A 285 32.57 -5.98 28.90
CA ILE A 285 33.28 -5.85 30.18
C ILE A 285 33.47 -7.22 30.84
N VAL A 286 32.43 -8.04 30.92
CA VAL A 286 32.51 -9.37 31.58
C VAL A 286 33.39 -10.34 30.79
N GLN A 287 33.27 -10.36 29.45
CA GLN A 287 34.08 -11.24 28.60
C GLN A 287 35.54 -10.80 28.51
N ALA A 288 35.85 -9.50 28.61
CA ALA A 288 37.23 -9.02 28.65
C ALA A 288 37.86 -9.23 30.03
N SER A 289 37.10 -9.01 31.11
CA SER A 289 37.66 -9.04 32.47
C SER A 289 37.95 -10.46 32.97
N ILE A 290 37.14 -11.46 32.64
CA ILE A 290 37.34 -12.83 33.17
C ILE A 290 38.64 -13.49 32.67
N PRO A 291 38.97 -13.51 31.36
CA PRO A 291 40.24 -14.05 30.87
C PRO A 291 41.44 -13.23 31.36
N SER A 292 41.31 -11.90 31.41
CA SER A 292 42.39 -11.01 31.87
C SER A 292 42.71 -11.20 33.35
N LEU A 293 41.68 -11.35 34.20
CA LEU A 293 41.85 -11.66 35.63
C LEU A 293 42.48 -13.05 35.84
N PHE A 294 42.10 -14.03 35.03
CA PHE A 294 42.68 -15.37 35.09
C PHE A 294 44.16 -15.38 34.69
N ILE A 295 44.52 -14.67 33.60
CA ILE A 295 45.91 -14.53 33.16
C ILE A 295 46.73 -13.77 34.22
N ALA A 296 46.20 -12.68 34.77
CA ALA A 296 46.87 -11.92 35.84
C ALA A 296 47.13 -12.79 37.09
N TYR A 297 46.13 -13.58 37.50
CA TYR A 297 46.27 -14.53 38.61
C TYR A 297 47.31 -15.62 38.32
N TRP A 298 47.32 -16.18 37.11
CA TRP A 298 48.27 -17.22 36.72
C TRP A 298 49.72 -16.71 36.68
N VAL A 299 49.94 -15.52 36.11
CA VAL A 299 51.25 -14.86 36.09
C VAL A 299 51.73 -14.56 37.51
N TYR A 300 50.84 -14.06 38.39
CA TYR A 300 51.15 -13.81 39.79
C TYR A 300 51.56 -15.09 40.54
N ARG A 301 50.79 -16.18 40.39
CA ARG A 301 51.07 -17.47 41.05
C ARG A 301 52.41 -18.07 40.61
N ASN A 302 52.73 -18.01 39.32
CA ASN A 302 53.99 -18.55 38.79
C ASN A 302 55.22 -17.67 39.10
N SER A 303 55.00 -16.37 39.30
CA SER A 303 56.03 -15.43 39.75
C SER A 303 56.45 -15.67 41.21
N HIS A 304 55.50 -15.95 42.11
CA HIS A 304 55.79 -16.12 43.53
C HIS A 304 56.24 -17.53 43.94
N ASN A 305 55.92 -18.57 43.15
CA ASN A 305 56.41 -19.93 43.44
C ASN A 305 57.85 -20.21 42.98
N LYS A 306 58.60 -19.19 42.51
CA LYS A 306 60.02 -19.34 42.11
C LYS A 306 61.06 -18.97 43.18
N LYS A 307 60.68 -18.72 44.44
CA LYS A 307 61.65 -18.45 45.52
C LYS A 307 61.43 -19.35 46.75
N VAL A 308 61.75 -20.65 46.65
CA VAL A 308 62.35 -21.41 47.76
C VAL A 308 63.18 -22.56 47.19
N GLN A 309 64.49 -22.35 47.03
CA GLN A 309 65.48 -23.42 47.12
C GLN A 309 66.49 -22.98 48.19
N PRO A 310 66.58 -23.67 49.34
CA PRO A 310 67.69 -23.45 50.24
C PRO A 310 68.93 -24.15 49.66
N THR A 311 69.96 -23.37 49.35
CA THR A 311 71.32 -23.87 49.22
C THR A 311 71.80 -24.28 50.61
N ALA A 312 71.94 -25.58 50.84
CA ALA A 312 72.74 -26.09 51.96
C ALA A 312 74.14 -26.42 51.42
N ASP A 313 75.09 -25.60 51.86
CA ASP A 313 76.52 -25.70 51.62
C ASP A 313 77.10 -27.06 52.05
N GLY A 314 78.11 -27.50 51.28
CA GLY A 314 79.10 -28.45 51.75
C GLY A 314 80.08 -27.81 52.73
N ARG A 315 80.37 -28.52 53.82
CA ARG A 315 81.69 -28.54 54.45
C ARG A 315 82.05 -29.99 54.75
N GLY A 316 83.24 -30.35 54.27
CA GLY A 316 83.88 -31.66 54.25
C GLY A 316 84.93 -31.61 53.14
#